data_AF-A0A932SYW1-F1
#
_entry.id   AF-A0A932SYW1-F1
#
_cell.length_a   1.000
_cell.length_b   1.000
_cell.length_c   1.000
_cell.angle_alpha   90.00
_cell.angle_beta   90.00
_cell.angle_gamma   90.00
#
_symmetry.space_group_name_H-M   'P 1'
#
loop_
_entity.id
_entity.type
_entity.pdbx_description
1 polymer ?
#
loop_
_entity_poly.entity_id
_entity_poly.type
_entity_poly.pdbx_seq_one_letter_code
_entity_poly.pdbx_strand_id
1 'polypeptide(L)'
;MISQNPSSSSPHGQPAGCRSSSPNSPATSGPNGQVDRQRWAQLIADGEIPFPVGLSALDEQALVGEVARRRRARLLKYIACQIALSIKRSLASAALENPDDQEQLQPK
;
A
#
# COMPACT_ATOMS: atom_id res chain seq x y z
N MET A 1 -48.02 19.43 -41.70
CA MET A 1 -46.55 19.42 -41.83
C MET A 1 -45.96 19.46 -40.41
N ILE A 2 -45.23 18.40 -40.02
CA ILE A 2 -43.92 18.36 -39.27
C ILE A 2 -43.82 19.29 -38.03
N SER A 3 -43.44 18.95 -36.79
CA SER A 3 -42.67 17.88 -36.11
C SER A 3 -42.96 18.02 -34.59
N GLN A 4 -43.13 16.96 -33.79
CA GLN A 4 -42.10 16.25 -33.00
C GLN A 4 -41.10 17.15 -32.22
N ASN A 5 -41.26 17.31 -30.89
CA ASN A 5 -40.50 16.57 -29.86
C ASN A 5 -40.65 17.17 -28.43
N PRO A 6 -40.85 16.35 -27.38
CA PRO A 6 -40.70 16.76 -25.99
C PRO A 6 -39.23 16.65 -25.52
N SER A 7 -38.67 17.74 -25.01
CA SER A 7 -37.35 17.73 -24.39
C SER A 7 -37.41 17.04 -23.02
N SER A 8 -37.00 15.77 -23.01
CA SER A 8 -36.46 15.09 -21.83
C SER A 8 -35.16 15.80 -21.43
N SER A 9 -35.08 16.24 -20.18
CA SER A 9 -33.82 16.71 -19.58
C SER A 9 -33.77 16.24 -18.13
N SER A 10 -33.42 14.97 -17.95
CA SER A 10 -32.72 14.56 -16.73
C SER A 10 -31.27 15.02 -16.83
N PRO A 11 -30.72 15.60 -15.76
CA PRO A 11 -29.47 15.01 -15.29
C PRO A 11 -29.37 14.90 -13.76
N HIS A 12 -28.68 13.84 -13.36
CA HIS A 12 -27.83 13.73 -12.17
C HIS A 12 -28.52 13.41 -10.84
N GLY A 13 -28.65 12.10 -10.61
CA GLY A 13 -28.52 11.52 -9.28
C GLY A 13 -27.16 11.88 -8.69
N GLN A 14 -27.19 12.57 -7.56
CA GLN A 14 -26.04 12.78 -6.70
C GLN A 14 -25.84 11.50 -5.86
N PRO A 15 -24.72 10.77 -5.96
CA PRO A 15 -24.30 9.92 -4.87
C PRO A 15 -23.78 10.83 -3.76
N ALA A 16 -24.54 10.87 -2.66
CA ALA A 16 -24.18 11.53 -1.43
C ALA A 16 -22.85 10.97 -0.89
N GLY A 17 -21.97 11.89 -0.49
CA GLY A 17 -21.04 11.63 0.62
C GLY A 17 -19.68 11.08 0.24
N CYS A 18 -18.93 11.80 -0.60
CA CYS A 18 -17.47 11.84 -0.45
C CYS A 18 -17.17 12.24 1.00
N ARG A 19 -16.78 11.27 1.83
CA ARG A 19 -16.37 11.50 3.22
C ARG A 19 -15.25 12.55 3.22
N SER A 20 -15.47 13.62 3.97
CA SER A 20 -14.59 14.77 4.12
C SER A 20 -13.12 14.38 4.27
N SER A 21 -12.35 14.61 3.22
CA SER A 21 -10.92 14.85 3.34
C SER A 21 -10.75 16.19 4.05
N SER A 22 -10.63 16.17 5.37
CA SER A 22 -10.22 17.38 6.12
C SER A 22 -8.90 17.89 5.54
N PRO A 23 -8.82 19.15 5.08
CA PRO A 23 -7.62 19.68 4.47
C PRO A 23 -6.63 20.01 5.60
N ASN A 24 -5.41 19.48 5.48
CA ASN A 24 -4.20 20.00 6.11
C ASN A 24 -4.27 20.15 7.64
N SER A 25 -4.12 19.03 8.36
CA SER A 25 -3.65 19.15 9.75
C SER A 25 -2.21 19.68 9.72
N PRO A 26 -1.90 20.83 10.33
CA PRO A 26 -0.52 21.29 10.49
C PRO A 26 0.27 20.20 11.22
N ALA A 27 1.57 20.12 10.95
CA ALA A 27 2.49 19.17 11.58
C ALA A 27 2.72 19.47 13.07
N THR A 28 1.65 19.58 13.85
CA THR A 28 1.69 19.83 15.29
C THR A 28 1.13 18.61 15.97
N SER A 29 1.97 17.91 16.75
CA SER A 29 1.62 17.36 18.08
C SER A 29 2.68 16.35 18.54
N GLY A 30 3.80 16.86 19.02
CA GLY A 30 4.54 16.27 20.14
C GLY A 30 4.34 17.16 21.38
N PRO A 31 4.50 16.65 22.61
CA PRO A 31 4.29 17.42 23.85
C PRO A 31 5.13 18.70 23.96
N ASN A 32 6.17 18.86 23.12
CA ASN A 32 7.05 20.03 23.05
C ASN A 32 6.85 20.90 21.79
N GLY A 33 5.78 20.70 21.01
CA GLY A 33 5.59 21.44 19.74
C GLY A 33 6.58 21.07 18.62
N GLN A 34 7.48 20.11 18.85
CA GLN A 34 8.34 19.54 17.82
C GLN A 34 7.60 18.47 17.01
N VAL A 35 7.86 18.46 15.70
CA VAL A 35 7.35 17.44 14.79
C VAL A 35 7.95 16.09 15.18
N ASP A 36 7.12 15.14 15.59
CA ASP A 36 7.54 13.75 15.76
C ASP A 36 7.78 13.12 14.37
N ARG A 37 8.96 13.38 13.80
CA ARG A 37 9.34 12.97 12.45
C ARG A 37 9.26 11.46 12.26
N GLN A 38 9.52 10.67 13.30
CA GLN A 38 9.46 9.20 13.20
C GLN A 38 8.02 8.72 13.02
N ARG A 39 7.10 9.27 13.83
CA ARG A 39 5.68 8.94 13.74
C ARG A 39 5.09 9.40 12.40
N TRP A 40 5.37 10.62 11.97
CA TRP A 40 4.91 11.13 10.69
C TRP A 40 5.44 10.31 9.52
N ALA A 41 6.73 9.97 9.52
CA ALA A 41 7.30 9.16 8.45
C ALA A 41 6.65 7.77 8.37
N GLN A 42 6.30 7.17 9.51
CA GLN A 42 5.57 5.91 9.54
C GLN A 42 4.18 6.06 8.90
N LEU A 43 3.37 7.02 9.35
CA LEU A 43 2.00 7.22 8.86
C LEU A 43 1.97 7.53 7.35
N ILE A 44 2.92 8.34 6.85
CA ILE A 44 3.05 8.66 5.42
C ILE A 44 3.54 7.44 4.63
N ALA A 45 4.49 6.68 5.16
CA ALA A 45 4.97 5.46 4.52
C ALA A 45 3.86 4.40 4.43
N ASP A 46 2.95 4.41 5.39
CA ASP A 46 1.78 3.53 5.45
C ASP A 46 0.64 4.01 4.54
N GLY A 47 0.69 5.24 4.07
CA GLY A 47 -0.35 5.85 3.25
C GLY A 47 -1.58 6.27 4.05
N GLU A 48 -1.48 6.30 5.38
CA GLU A 48 -2.58 6.69 6.28
C GLU A 48 -2.82 8.19 6.23
N ILE A 49 -1.76 8.98 6.03
CA ILE A 49 -1.83 10.44 5.93
C ILE A 49 -1.10 10.94 4.69
N PRO A 50 -1.54 12.08 4.11
CA PRO A 50 -0.80 12.76 3.06
C PRO A 50 0.51 13.35 3.61
N PHE A 51 1.42 13.70 2.69
CA PHE A 51 2.66 14.38 3.06
C PHE A 51 2.34 15.79 3.61
N PRO A 52 2.86 16.19 4.79
CA PRO A 52 2.59 17.50 5.37
C PRO A 52 3.14 18.64 4.51
N VAL A 53 2.40 19.74 4.47
CA VAL A 53 2.81 21.01 3.83
C VAL A 53 3.27 22.02 4.88
N GLY A 54 4.13 22.97 4.49
CA GLY A 54 4.59 24.05 5.37
C GLY A 54 5.72 23.66 6.33
N LEU A 55 6.44 22.56 6.05
CA LEU A 55 7.66 22.21 6.76
C LEU A 55 8.82 23.13 6.34
N SER A 56 9.82 23.26 7.22
CA SER A 56 11.10 23.83 6.82
C SER A 56 11.75 22.91 5.76
N ALA A 57 12.53 23.46 4.83
CA ALA A 57 13.18 22.67 3.78
C ALA A 57 14.06 21.53 4.36
N LEU A 58 14.70 21.77 5.51
CA LEU A 58 15.52 20.77 6.20
C LEU A 58 14.66 19.64 6.78
N ASP A 59 13.53 19.97 7.41
CA ASP A 59 12.61 18.96 7.96
C ASP A 59 11.89 18.18 6.87
N GLU A 60 11.52 18.84 5.78
CA GLU A 60 10.93 18.20 4.60
C GLU A 60 11.91 17.18 4.00
N GLN A 61 13.16 17.57 3.76
CA GLN A 61 14.16 16.67 3.20
C GLN A 61 14.43 15.47 4.12
N ALA A 62 14.54 15.71 5.43
CA ALA A 62 14.71 14.65 6.42
C ALA A 62 13.50 13.69 6.42
N LEU A 63 12.27 14.22 6.36
CA LEU A 63 11.04 13.44 6.34
C LEU A 63 10.91 12.63 5.05
N VAL A 64 11.21 13.22 3.89
CA VAL A 64 11.23 12.52 2.59
C VAL A 64 12.21 11.35 2.63
N GLY A 65 13.43 11.56 3.14
CA GLY A 65 14.44 10.52 3.28
C GLY A 65 13.95 9.35 4.15
N GLU A 66 13.34 9.67 5.28
CA GLU A 66 12.81 8.66 6.21
C GLU A 66 11.65 7.86 5.61
N VAL A 67 10.69 8.54 4.96
CA VAL A 67 9.56 7.91 4.26
C VAL A 67 10.06 7.00 3.15
N ALA A 68 11.00 7.47 2.32
CA ALA A 68 11.58 6.68 1.23
C ALA A 68 12.28 5.41 1.75
N ARG A 69 13.06 5.53 2.83
CA ARG A 69 13.71 4.39 3.48
C ARG A 69 12.71 3.35 3.96
N ARG A 70 11.64 3.78 4.64
CA ARG A 70 10.58 2.88 5.15
C ARG A 70 9.84 2.18 4.03
N ARG A 71 9.47 2.92 2.97
CA ARG A 71 8.81 2.33 1.79
C ARG A 71 9.70 1.30 1.09
N ARG A 72 11.00 1.59 0.93
CA ARG A 72 11.96 0.63 0.38
C ARG A 72 12.07 -0.63 1.24
N ALA A 73 12.22 -0.50 2.55
CA ALA A 73 12.29 -1.65 3.45
C ALA A 73 11.04 -2.54 3.36
N ARG A 74 9.85 -1.93 3.30
CA ARG A 74 8.59 -2.66 3.11
C ARG A 74 8.54 -3.39 1.77
N LEU A 75 8.94 -2.72 0.69
CA LEU A 75 8.98 -3.33 -0.65
C LEU A 75 9.92 -4.53 -0.68
N LEU A 76 11.13 -4.39 -0.11
CA LEU A 76 12.09 -5.49 -0.02
C LEU A 76 11.53 -6.67 0.78
N LYS A 77 10.88 -6.41 1.92
CA LYS A 77 10.23 -7.46 2.71
C LYS A 77 9.13 -8.18 1.91
N TYR A 78 8.30 -7.43 1.21
CA TYR A 78 7.25 -8.00 0.36
C TYR A 78 7.84 -8.90 -0.73
N ILE A 79 8.84 -8.41 -1.48
CA ILE A 79 9.51 -9.18 -2.52
C ILE A 79 10.14 -10.46 -1.94
N ALA A 80 10.84 -10.34 -0.81
CA ALA A 80 11.46 -11.49 -0.15
C ALA A 80 10.41 -12.55 0.24
N CYS A 81 9.27 -12.14 0.80
CA CYS A 81 8.18 -13.05 1.11
C CYS A 81 7.60 -13.74 -0.15
N GLN A 82 7.43 -12.99 -1.25
CA GLN A 82 6.93 -13.56 -2.50
C GLN A 82 7.90 -14.58 -3.11
N ILE A 83 9.21 -14.28 -3.08
CA ILE A 83 10.25 -15.21 -3.53
C ILE A 83 10.21 -16.49 -2.67
N ALA A 84 10.16 -16.36 -1.34
CA ALA A 84 10.11 -17.52 -0.44
C ALA A 84 8.86 -18.39 -0.70
N LEU A 85 7.69 -17.78 -0.91
CA LEU A 85 6.46 -18.49 -1.24
C LEU A 85 6.55 -19.18 -2.61
N SER A 86 7.17 -18.53 -3.60
CA SER A 86 7.41 -19.12 -4.93
C SER A 86 8.30 -20.35 -4.83
N ILE A 87 9.44 -20.26 -4.13
CA ILE A 87 10.37 -21.39 -3.92
C ILE A 87 9.65 -22.54 -3.23
N LYS A 88 8.91 -22.27 -2.15
CA LYS A 88 8.14 -23.29 -1.44
C LYS A 88 7.15 -24.01 -2.36
N ARG A 89 6.45 -23.27 -3.22
CA ARG A 89 5.51 -23.83 -4.19
C ARG A 89 6.21 -24.71 -5.22
N SER A 90 7.33 -24.26 -5.78
CA SER A 90 8.12 -25.02 -6.76
C SER A 90 8.69 -26.32 -6.19
N LEU A 91 9.13 -26.31 -4.92
CA LEU A 91 9.62 -27.52 -4.26
C LEU A 91 8.48 -28.52 -4.00
N ALA A 92 7.31 -28.03 -3.60
CA ALA A 92 6.15 -28.89 -3.37
C ALA A 92 5.67 -29.57 -4.66
N SER A 93 5.72 -28.89 -5.81
CA SER A 93 5.39 -29.52 -7.10
C SER A 93 6.40 -30.59 -7.51
N ALA A 94 7.70 -30.35 -7.30
CA ALA A 94 8.75 -31.32 -7.64
C ALA A 94 8.69 -32.59 -6.77
N ALA A 95 8.25 -32.47 -5.50
CA ALA A 95 8.08 -33.61 -4.61
C ALA A 95 6.92 -34.54 -4.98
N LEU A 96 5.95 -34.06 -5.76
CA LEU A 96 4.80 -34.86 -6.21
C LEU A 96 5.09 -35.66 -7.50
N GLU A 97 6.15 -35.32 -8.24
CA GLU A 97 6.51 -35.99 -9.49
C GLU A 97 7.47 -37.20 -9.29
N ASN A 98 7.96 -37.47 -8.07
CA ASN A 98 8.80 -38.64 -7.76
C ASN A 98 8.16 -39.59 -6.72
N PRO A 99 7.14 -40.39 -7.09
CA PRO A 99 6.61 -41.44 -6.22
C PRO A 99 7.39 -42.78 -6.28
N ASP A 100 8.36 -42.94 -7.20
CA ASP A 100 8.90 -44.27 -7.57
C ASP A 100 10.14 -44.77 -6.78
N ASP A 101 10.71 -44.00 -5.85
CA ASP A 101 11.92 -44.40 -5.11
C ASP A 101 11.67 -45.21 -3.82
N GLN A 102 10.43 -45.64 -3.52
CA GLN A 102 10.09 -46.28 -2.22
C GLN A 102 9.91 -47.81 -2.20
N GLU A 103 9.97 -48.55 -3.31
CA GLU A 103 9.65 -50.00 -3.31
C GLU A 103 10.76 -50.95 -3.81
N GLN A 104 11.99 -50.83 -3.31
CA GLN A 104 12.96 -51.94 -3.44
C GLN A 104 13.73 -52.23 -2.14
N LEU A 105 13.02 -52.65 -1.10
CA LEU A 105 13.57 -53.55 -0.09
C LEU A 105 12.70 -54.81 -0.02
N GLN A 106 12.96 -55.77 -0.91
CA GLN A 106 12.58 -57.16 -0.65
C GLN A 106 13.74 -57.85 0.09
N PRO A 107 13.53 -58.37 1.31
CA PRO A 107 14.48 -59.29 1.91
C PRO A 107 14.41 -60.63 1.15
N LYS A 108 15.57 -61.12 0.69
CA LYS A 108 15.76 -62.49 0.21
C LYS A 108 15.81 -63.47 1.36
#